data_AF-A0A2V9VG23-F1
#
_entry.id   AF-A0A2V9VG23-F1
#
_cell.length_a   1.000
_cell.length_b   1.000
_cell.length_c   1.000
_cell.angle_alpha   90.00
_cell.angle_beta   90.00
_cell.angle_gamma   90.00
#
_symmetry.space_group_name_H-M   'P 1'
#
loop_
_entity.id
_entity.type
_entity.pdbx_description
1 polymer ?
#
loop_
_entity_poly.entity_id
_entity_poly.type
_entity_poly.pdbx_seq_one_letter_code
_entity_poly.pdbx_strand_id
1 'polypeptide(L)'
;MGQELMNAIAHFPEPVYAAIHGYCMGGGLDLALACHRRIASAHAVFGHRGAALGLVTGWGGTQRLPRLVGKGRALAMFVAAEKLHAANALAAGLIDDLAEDPLAEAARLIDALSNRPSPVASR
;
A
#
# COMPACT_ATOMS: atom_id res chain seq x y z
N MET A 1 -12.81 2.40 -14.85
CA MET A 1 -13.15 1.47 -13.75
C MET A 1 -12.04 1.26 -12.71
N GLY A 2 -10.97 0.50 -12.97
CA GLY A 2 -9.95 0.19 -11.93
C GLY A 2 -9.15 1.41 -11.42
N GLN A 3 -8.69 2.27 -12.33
CA GLN A 3 -8.00 3.51 -11.94
C GLN A 3 -8.91 4.49 -11.20
N GLU A 4 -10.18 4.60 -11.60
CA GLU A 4 -11.17 5.44 -10.92
C GLU A 4 -11.36 5.01 -9.46
N LEU A 5 -11.50 3.70 -9.19
CA LEU A 5 -11.59 3.18 -7.82
C LEU A 5 -10.36 3.56 -6.99
N MET A 6 -9.15 3.31 -7.52
CA MET A 6 -7.91 3.66 -6.80
C MET A 6 -7.78 5.16 -6.57
N ASN A 7 -8.24 5.98 -7.52
CA ASN A 7 -8.26 7.43 -7.35
C ASN A 7 -9.29 7.86 -6.31
N ALA A 8 -10.48 7.25 -6.26
CA ALA A 8 -11.48 7.55 -5.23
C ALA A 8 -10.95 7.26 -3.82
N ILE A 9 -10.23 6.15 -3.65
CA ILE A 9 -9.58 5.78 -2.38
C ILE A 9 -8.48 6.77 -2.01
N ALA A 10 -7.60 7.10 -2.97
CA ALA A 10 -6.47 7.99 -2.74
C ALA A 10 -6.86 9.47 -2.48
N HIS A 11 -8.08 9.86 -2.82
CA HIS A 11 -8.63 11.19 -2.54
C HIS A 11 -9.77 11.14 -1.51
N PHE A 12 -9.94 10.02 -0.81
CA PHE A 12 -10.95 9.93 0.24
C PHE A 12 -10.60 10.93 1.36
N PRO A 13 -11.56 11.74 1.85
CA PRO A 13 -11.26 12.85 2.76
C PRO A 13 -10.72 12.39 4.11
N GLU A 14 -11.05 11.16 4.52
CA GLU A 14 -10.59 10.57 5.77
C GLU A 14 -9.42 9.60 5.54
N PRO A 15 -8.61 9.32 6.58
CA PRO A 15 -7.54 8.34 6.49
C PRO A 15 -8.04 6.95 6.07
N VAL A 16 -7.29 6.31 5.18
CA VAL A 16 -7.60 4.96 4.67
C VAL A 16 -6.38 4.08 4.90
N TYR A 17 -6.58 2.99 5.63
CA TYR A 17 -5.53 2.07 6.03
C TYR A 17 -5.68 0.75 5.29
N ALA A 18 -4.60 0.27 4.68
CA ALA A 18 -4.49 -1.10 4.22
C ALA A 18 -3.93 -1.97 5.34
N ALA A 19 -4.74 -2.87 5.88
CA ALA A 19 -4.29 -3.94 6.78
C ALA A 19 -3.97 -5.19 5.93
N ILE A 20 -2.71 -5.61 5.92
CA ILE A 20 -2.20 -6.56 4.92
C ILE A 20 -1.68 -7.82 5.61
N HIS A 21 -2.36 -8.93 5.38
CA HIS A 21 -1.92 -10.24 5.85
C HIS A 21 -1.55 -11.14 4.66
N GLY A 22 -0.30 -11.61 4.62
CA GLY A 22 0.18 -12.52 3.57
C GLY A 22 0.42 -11.83 2.21
N TYR A 23 -0.07 -12.43 1.12
CA TYR A 23 0.25 -11.98 -0.23
C TYR A 23 -0.54 -10.73 -0.66
N CYS A 24 0.17 -9.66 -1.00
CA CYS A 24 -0.36 -8.44 -1.57
C CYS A 24 0.21 -8.24 -2.99
N MET A 25 -0.50 -8.79 -3.99
CA MET A 25 0.03 -8.92 -5.35
C MET A 25 -0.87 -8.26 -6.39
N GLY A 26 -0.27 -7.76 -7.47
CA GLY A 26 -1.00 -7.27 -8.64
C GLY A 26 -1.98 -6.14 -8.27
N GLY A 27 -3.25 -6.31 -8.60
CA GLY A 27 -4.29 -5.32 -8.26
C GLY A 27 -4.48 -5.12 -6.75
N GLY A 28 -4.18 -6.13 -5.92
CA GLY A 28 -4.18 -5.98 -4.46
C GLY A 28 -3.06 -5.05 -3.97
N LEU A 29 -1.91 -5.06 -4.65
CA LEU A 29 -0.85 -4.08 -4.40
C LEU A 29 -1.24 -2.69 -4.90
N ASP A 30 -1.89 -2.58 -6.07
CA ASP A 30 -2.42 -1.29 -6.54
C ASP A 30 -3.42 -0.66 -5.56
N LEU A 31 -4.26 -1.49 -4.94
CA LEU A 31 -5.18 -1.08 -3.88
C LEU A 31 -4.44 -0.59 -2.64
N ALA A 32 -3.48 -1.37 -2.13
CA ALA A 32 -2.69 -0.97 -0.98
C ALA A 32 -1.91 0.34 -1.22
N LEU A 33 -1.39 0.53 -2.44
CA LEU A 33 -0.72 1.76 -2.86
C LEU A 33 -1.65 2.97 -2.92
N ALA A 34 -2.95 2.76 -3.16
CA ALA A 34 -3.95 3.82 -3.16
C ALA A 34 -4.34 4.26 -1.73
N CYS A 35 -4.17 3.40 -0.73
CA CYS A 35 -4.42 3.74 0.67
C CYS A 35 -3.38 4.75 1.21
N HIS A 36 -3.79 5.53 2.21
CA HIS A 36 -2.94 6.53 2.85
C HIS A 36 -1.83 5.88 3.69
N ARG A 37 -2.17 4.81 4.43
CA ARG A 37 -1.22 4.02 5.23
C ARG A 37 -1.34 2.53 4.96
N ARG A 38 -0.25 1.78 5.16
CA ARG A 38 -0.16 0.34 4.95
C ARG A 38 0.50 -0.33 6.16
N ILE A 39 -0.23 -1.21 6.83
CA ILE A 39 0.26 -1.98 7.97
C ILE A 39 0.25 -3.44 7.54
N ALA A 40 1.32 -4.17 7.81
CA ALA A 40 1.46 -5.54 7.32
C ALA A 40 1.90 -6.52 8.38
N SER A 41 1.58 -7.80 8.18
CA SER A 41 2.17 -8.87 9.00
C SER A 41 3.62 -9.14 8.60
N ALA A 42 4.40 -9.71 9.52
CA ALA A 42 5.80 -10.06 9.27
C ALA A 42 6.00 -11.05 8.10
N HIS A 43 4.95 -11.80 7.75
CA HIS A 43 4.96 -12.77 6.65
C HIS A 43 4.39 -12.21 5.34
N ALA A 44 4.07 -10.91 5.29
CA ALA A 44 3.53 -10.29 4.10
C ALA A 44 4.55 -10.28 2.94
N VAL A 45 4.04 -10.44 1.72
CA VAL A 45 4.84 -10.49 0.49
C VAL A 45 4.17 -9.63 -0.58
N PHE A 46 4.94 -8.73 -1.17
CA PHE A 46 4.46 -7.72 -2.12
C PHE A 46 5.07 -7.91 -3.50
N GLY A 47 4.30 -7.60 -4.55
CA GLY A 47 4.87 -7.47 -5.89
C GLY A 47 3.85 -7.49 -7.02
N HIS A 48 4.33 -7.19 -8.23
CA HIS A 48 3.57 -7.35 -9.46
C HIS A 48 4.15 -8.51 -10.26
N ARG A 49 3.39 -9.60 -10.42
CA ARG A 49 3.80 -10.73 -11.28
C ARG A 49 3.48 -10.52 -12.76
N GLY A 50 3.08 -9.30 -13.13
CA GLY A 50 2.60 -8.99 -14.48
C GLY A 50 3.64 -9.32 -15.54
N ALA A 51 4.91 -8.95 -15.36
CA ALA A 51 5.94 -9.17 -16.37
C ALA A 51 6.16 -10.66 -16.70
N ALA A 52 6.02 -11.55 -15.72
CA ALA A 52 6.07 -13.00 -15.95
C ALA A 52 4.92 -13.52 -16.83
N LEU A 53 3.86 -12.72 -17.00
CA LEU A 53 2.67 -13.00 -17.82
C LEU A 53 2.58 -12.08 -19.05
N GLY A 54 3.60 -11.26 -19.33
CA GLY A 54 3.56 -10.26 -20.40
C GLY A 54 2.62 -9.08 -20.12
N LEU A 55 2.30 -8.82 -18.86
CA LEU A 55 1.39 -7.77 -18.41
C LEU A 55 2.13 -6.68 -17.61
N VAL A 56 1.59 -5.47 -17.62
CA VAL A 56 2.00 -4.37 -16.73
C VAL A 56 0.85 -3.98 -15.81
N THR A 57 1.13 -3.49 -14.60
CA THR A 57 0.07 -2.94 -13.72
C THR A 57 -0.64 -1.78 -14.43
N GLY A 58 -1.97 -1.77 -14.34
CA GLY A 58 -2.84 -0.80 -15.01
C GLY A 58 -3.61 0.12 -14.08
N TRP A 59 -3.60 -0.07 -12.76
CA TRP A 59 -4.46 0.66 -11.82
C TRP A 59 -3.73 1.74 -11.02
N GLY A 60 -2.62 2.23 -11.59
CA GLY A 60 -1.82 3.33 -11.05
C GLY A 60 -0.57 2.89 -10.28
N GLY A 61 -0.28 1.58 -10.20
CA GLY A 61 0.95 1.08 -9.58
C GLY A 61 2.22 1.65 -10.19
N THR A 62 2.29 1.80 -11.52
CA THR A 62 3.44 2.41 -12.22
C THR A 62 3.72 3.85 -11.79
N GLN A 63 2.73 4.53 -11.21
CA GLN A 63 2.85 5.90 -10.72
C GLN A 63 3.09 5.94 -9.21
N ARG A 64 2.36 5.13 -8.43
CA ARG A 64 2.40 5.17 -6.95
C ARG A 64 3.61 4.44 -6.39
N LEU A 65 3.95 3.25 -6.91
CA LEU A 65 5.04 2.45 -6.35
C LEU A 65 6.40 3.17 -6.40
N PRO A 66 6.84 3.76 -7.54
CA PRO A 66 8.14 4.45 -7.59
C PRO A 66 8.25 5.65 -6.65
N ARG A 67 7.13 6.28 -6.27
CA ARG A 67 7.10 7.40 -5.32
C ARG A 67 7.33 6.95 -3.88
N LEU A 68 7.03 5.69 -3.57
CA LEU A 68 7.25 5.11 -2.24
C LEU A 68 8.63 4.46 -2.15
N VAL A 69 8.95 3.55 -3.08
CA VAL A 69 10.16 2.70 -2.96
C VAL A 69 11.34 3.16 -3.81
N GLY A 70 11.19 4.25 -4.54
CA GLY A 70 12.15 4.74 -5.52
C GLY A 70 12.10 3.97 -6.85
N LYS A 71 12.61 4.62 -7.92
CA LYS A 71 12.55 4.10 -9.29
C LYS A 71 13.27 2.75 -9.45
N GLY A 72 14.47 2.60 -8.88
CA GLY A 72 15.27 1.38 -9.03
C GLY A 72 14.57 0.14 -8.50
N ARG A 73 14.06 0.22 -7.26
CA ARG A 73 13.30 -0.89 -6.65
C ARG A 73 11.99 -1.16 -7.37
N ALA A 74 11.27 -0.12 -7.76
CA ALA A 74 10.02 -0.30 -8.52
C ALA A 74 10.28 -1.02 -9.85
N LEU A 75 11.36 -0.70 -10.56
CA LEU A 75 11.75 -1.42 -11.78
C LEU A 75 12.07 -2.89 -11.52
N ALA A 76 12.78 -3.21 -10.43
CA ALA A 76 13.03 -4.62 -10.06
C ALA A 76 11.72 -5.38 -9.81
N MET A 77 10.77 -4.76 -9.08
CA MET A 77 9.45 -5.35 -8.82
C MET A 77 8.60 -5.47 -10.09
N PHE A 78 8.71 -4.55 -11.05
CA PHE A 78 7.91 -4.58 -12.28
C PHE A 78 8.51 -5.49 -13.35
N VAL A 79 9.80 -5.36 -13.65
CA VAL A 79 10.47 -5.99 -14.80
C VAL A 79 10.98 -7.37 -14.45
N ALA A 80 11.66 -7.52 -13.31
CA ALA A 80 12.15 -8.81 -12.84
C ALA A 80 11.08 -9.59 -12.04
N ALA A 81 9.88 -9.02 -11.88
CA ALA A 81 8.79 -9.58 -11.07
C ALA A 81 9.24 -9.94 -9.64
N GLU A 82 10.20 -9.18 -9.09
CA GLU A 82 10.75 -9.44 -7.76
C GLU A 82 9.67 -9.29 -6.68
N LYS A 83 9.70 -10.23 -5.74
CA LYS A 83 8.87 -10.16 -4.53
C LYS A 83 9.62 -9.39 -3.45
N LEU A 84 8.91 -8.52 -2.76
CA LEU A 84 9.43 -7.80 -1.60
C LEU A 84 8.79 -8.37 -0.33
N HIS A 85 9.60 -8.86 0.60
CA HIS A 85 9.13 -9.36 1.90
C HIS A 85 8.97 -8.22 2.90
N ALA A 86 8.11 -8.41 3.91
CA ALA A 86 7.66 -7.40 4.86
C ALA A 86 8.79 -6.54 5.46
N ALA A 87 9.88 -7.13 5.96
CA ALA A 87 11.00 -6.38 6.51
C ALA A 87 11.66 -5.42 5.49
N ASN A 88 11.88 -5.90 4.26
CA ASN A 88 12.43 -5.09 3.18
C ASN A 88 11.40 -4.08 2.66
N ALA A 89 10.11 -4.39 2.72
CA ALA A 89 9.03 -3.48 2.37
C ALA A 89 8.95 -2.30 3.34
N LEU A 90 9.10 -2.56 4.64
CA LEU A 90 9.18 -1.52 5.67
C LEU A 90 10.41 -0.63 5.44
N ALA A 91 11.59 -1.24 5.26
CA ALA A 91 12.81 -0.51 4.97
C ALA A 91 12.75 0.30 3.66
N ALA A 92 11.94 -0.15 2.69
CA ALA A 92 11.72 0.55 1.42
C ALA A 92 10.74 1.72 1.51
N GLY A 93 10.00 1.88 2.62
CA GLY A 93 8.85 2.79 2.70
C GLY A 93 7.61 2.30 1.93
N LEU A 94 7.56 1.02 1.52
CA LEU A 94 6.35 0.45 0.90
C LEU A 94 5.25 0.27 1.93
N ILE A 95 5.59 -0.15 3.15
CA ILE A 95 4.67 -0.24 4.27
C ILE A 95 5.14 0.70 5.39
N ASP A 96 4.19 1.12 6.21
CA ASP A 96 4.37 2.07 7.28
C ASP A 96 4.71 1.39 8.61
N ASP A 97 4.17 0.20 8.85
CA ASP A 97 4.37 -0.53 10.10
C ASP A 97 4.19 -2.06 9.94
N LEU A 98 4.71 -2.79 10.92
CA LEU A 98 4.54 -4.23 11.07
C LEU A 98 3.76 -4.54 12.34
N ALA A 99 2.73 -5.38 12.22
CA ALA A 99 1.94 -5.85 13.35
C ALA A 99 1.62 -7.34 13.21
N GLU A 100 1.51 -8.05 14.34
CA GLU A 100 1.05 -9.44 14.35
C GLU A 100 -0.38 -9.54 13.78
N ASP A 101 -1.26 -8.64 14.23
CA ASP A 101 -2.59 -8.41 13.67
C ASP A 101 -2.68 -6.99 13.05
N PRO A 102 -2.45 -6.88 11.73
CA PRO A 102 -2.53 -5.60 11.02
C PRO A 102 -3.91 -4.93 11.07
N LEU A 103 -4.99 -5.72 11.21
CA LEU A 103 -6.35 -5.19 11.23
C LEU A 103 -6.64 -4.54 12.59
N ALA A 104 -6.33 -5.25 13.67
CA ALA A 104 -6.47 -4.71 15.02
C ALA A 104 -5.62 -3.43 15.19
N GLU A 105 -4.38 -3.43 14.68
CA GLU A 105 -3.52 -2.25 14.76
C GLU A 105 -4.03 -1.08 13.92
N ALA A 106 -4.52 -1.34 12.69
CA ALA A 106 -5.15 -0.30 11.88
C ALA A 106 -6.37 0.33 12.57
N ALA A 107 -7.24 -0.50 13.16
CA ALA A 107 -8.41 -0.03 13.89
C ALA A 107 -8.00 0.84 15.10
N ARG A 108 -7.03 0.38 15.89
CA ARG A 108 -6.49 1.13 17.04
C ARG A 108 -5.94 2.50 16.62
N LEU A 109 -5.22 2.57 15.50
CA LEU A 109 -4.66 3.83 14.98
C LEU A 109 -5.75 4.78 14.48
N ILE A 110 -6.80 4.26 13.84
CA ILE A 110 -7.95 5.05 13.40
C ILE A 110 -8.71 5.60 14.63
N ASP A 111 -8.96 4.78 15.65
CA ASP A 111 -9.62 5.23 16.89
C ASP A 111 -8.81 6.31 17.61
N ALA A 112 -7.49 6.17 17.64
CA ALA A 112 -6.60 7.17 18.19
C ALA A 112 -6.63 8.50 17.42
N LEU A 113 -6.91 8.48 16.12
CA LEU A 113 -7.09 9.68 15.30
C LEU A 113 -8.44 10.35 15.56
N SER A 114 -9.51 9.57 15.69
CA SER A 114 -10.87 10.07 15.97
C SER A 114 -10.97 10.78 17.33
N ASN A 115 -10.14 10.37 18.30
CA ASN A 115 -10.09 10.98 19.64
C ASN A 115 -9.23 12.26 19.70
N ARG A 116 -8.64 12.71 18.59
CA ARG A 116 -7.95 14.00 18.51
C ARG A 116 -8.95 15.08 18.06
N PRO A 117 -8.93 16.29 18.63
CA PRO A 117 -9.75 17.39 18.13
C PRO A 117 -9.40 17.62 16.66
N SER A 118 -10.41 17.55 15.80
CA SER A 118 -10.21 17.64 14.35
C SER A 118 -9.62 19.01 13.99
N PRO A 119 -8.51 19.08 13.22
CA PRO A 119 -7.99 20.34 12.70
C PRO A 119 -8.92 20.96 11.63
N VAL A 120 -10.02 20.29 11.28
CA VAL A 120 -10.98 20.72 10.24
C VAL A 120 -12.00 21.74 10.76
N ALA A 121 -11.99 22.10 12.05
CA ALA A 121 -12.89 23.13 12.59
C ALA A 121 -12.44 24.60 12.35
N SER A 122 -11.45 24.85 11.49
CA SER A 122 -11.00 26.21 11.16
C SER A 122 -10.66 26.38 9.68
N ARG A 123 -11.68 26.40 8.82
CA ARG A 123 -11.65 27.08 7.51
C ARG A 123 -13.03 27.65 7.19
#